data_AF-A0A8J5XWS9-F1
#
_entry.id   AF-A0A8J5XWS9-F1
#
_cell.length_a   1.000
_cell.length_b   1.000
_cell.length_c   1.000
_cell.angle_alpha   90.00
_cell.angle_beta   90.00
_cell.angle_gamma   90.00
#
_symmetry.space_group_name_H-M   'P 1'
#
loop_
_entity.id
_entity.type
_entity.pdbx_description
1 polymer ?
#
loop_
_entity_poly.entity_id
_entity_poly.type
_entity_poly.pdbx_seq_one_letter_code
_entity_poly.pdbx_strand_id
1 'polypeptide(L)'
;MGLDGDHFCLELENGTKPGGNDLGLEKEPKTIAIEDAVKVLLQGLGEDVNREGIKKTPLRVAKALREGTGGYKQKVKDIVQGALFPEVGLHDRVGHAGGAGGLVIVRDLDMFSYCESCLLPFQVKCHVGYVPSGEQVVGLSKLSRVADIFAKRLQDPQRLADEVCSALHLGINPAGVAVILQCWHIHFPNLEPVFHDAKHQGWIKVLVSSGSGVFENENADAWCDFLGLLKFRGVTADKILTMDSEKKSWCPSYSSSVAKGSSELIAPNPRMVAAIASILGSLGEDPSRKELLETPSHFVRWLMNFQNTELEMKFNGFTCGIKDVLKPNGECSHNHQQLHAELSLSFWSQCEHHLLPFHGVVHIGYLCPEGFNPIEKSLLQSIVHFYGFKLQVQERLTRQIAETVSSILGGDTMVVVEANHTCMISRGIEKLGSNTATIAVLGQFSTDPAIRALFLERIPSSTTSGMF
;
A
#
# COMPACT_ATOMS: atom_id res chain seq x y z
N MET A 1 -21.18 7.12 -59.31
CA MET A 1 -21.52 6.08 -58.31
C MET A 1 -20.32 5.87 -57.42
N GLY A 2 -20.40 6.40 -56.21
CA GLY A 2 -19.39 6.33 -55.15
C GLY A 2 -20.03 7.06 -53.97
N LEU A 3 -20.53 6.30 -53.01
CA LEU A 3 -21.39 6.75 -51.93
C LEU A 3 -20.55 7.17 -50.72
N ASP A 4 -20.88 8.33 -50.18
CA ASP A 4 -20.49 8.84 -48.86
C ASP A 4 -20.98 7.91 -47.74
N GLY A 5 -20.25 7.91 -46.62
CA GLY A 5 -20.60 7.11 -45.45
C GLY A 5 -19.81 7.47 -44.19
N ASP A 6 -19.65 8.77 -43.92
CA ASP A 6 -19.42 9.26 -42.55
C ASP A 6 -20.71 9.09 -41.74
N HIS A 7 -20.73 8.20 -40.74
CA HIS A 7 -21.35 8.42 -39.42
C HIS A 7 -21.44 7.13 -38.57
N PHE A 8 -21.32 7.35 -37.26
CA PHE A 8 -21.68 6.52 -36.09
C PHE A 8 -20.53 5.87 -35.29
N CYS A 9 -19.79 6.72 -34.57
CA CYS A 9 -19.42 6.42 -33.18
C CYS A 9 -20.17 7.41 -32.29
N LEU A 10 -21.29 6.97 -31.71
CA LEU A 10 -22.00 7.69 -30.66
C LEU A 10 -21.28 7.47 -29.33
N GLU A 11 -20.64 8.52 -28.84
CA GLU A 11 -20.27 8.66 -27.43
C GLU A 11 -21.56 8.69 -26.60
N LEU A 12 -21.71 7.74 -25.67
CA LEU A 12 -22.69 7.84 -24.61
C LEU A 12 -22.10 8.72 -23.50
N GLU A 13 -22.22 10.03 -23.69
CA GLU A 13 -22.14 11.02 -22.62
C GLU A 13 -23.33 10.81 -21.67
N ASN A 14 -23.06 10.34 -20.46
CA ASN A 14 -23.95 10.51 -19.32
C ASN A 14 -23.25 11.34 -18.24
N GLY A 15 -23.26 12.66 -18.45
CA GLY A 15 -23.83 13.61 -17.50
C GLY A 15 -23.37 13.60 -16.03
N THR A 16 -22.11 13.93 -15.78
CA THR A 16 -21.74 14.75 -14.61
C THR A 16 -20.61 15.69 -15.00
N LYS A 17 -20.93 16.99 -15.13
CA LYS A 17 -19.95 18.06 -15.37
C LYS A 17 -18.85 18.01 -14.30
N PRO A 18 -17.55 17.92 -14.64
CA PRO A 18 -16.50 18.24 -13.69
C PRO A 18 -16.40 19.77 -13.63
N GLY A 19 -17.15 20.36 -12.71
CA GLY A 19 -17.01 21.78 -12.39
C GLY A 19 -15.71 22.03 -11.61
N GLY A 20 -14.74 22.68 -12.25
CA GLY A 20 -13.79 23.59 -11.57
C GLY A 20 -12.35 23.10 -11.34
N ASN A 21 -11.44 23.61 -12.18
CA ASN A 21 -10.08 24.06 -11.80
C ASN A 21 -8.89 23.05 -11.69
N ASP A 22 -8.76 22.08 -12.60
CA ASP A 22 -7.56 21.20 -12.63
C ASP A 22 -6.28 21.88 -13.20
N LEU A 23 -6.36 23.16 -13.62
CA LEU A 23 -5.20 23.98 -14.01
C LEU A 23 -4.51 24.66 -12.80
N GLY A 24 -5.00 24.46 -11.57
CA GLY A 24 -4.57 25.22 -10.37
C GLY A 24 -3.53 24.53 -9.48
N LEU A 25 -3.52 23.20 -9.39
CA LEU A 25 -2.72 22.49 -8.38
C LEU A 25 -1.22 22.44 -8.73
N GLU A 26 -0.88 22.31 -10.01
CA GLU A 26 0.50 22.12 -10.48
C GLU A 26 1.37 23.38 -10.34
N LYS A 27 0.75 24.56 -10.37
CA LYS A 27 1.44 25.86 -10.30
C LYS A 27 1.49 26.44 -8.88
N GLU A 28 0.90 25.76 -7.89
CA GLU A 28 0.95 26.23 -6.51
C GLU A 28 2.40 26.16 -5.98
N PRO A 29 2.89 27.21 -5.28
CA PRO A 29 4.26 27.25 -4.75
C PRO A 29 4.61 26.03 -3.87
N LYS A 30 3.63 25.53 -3.11
CA LYS A 30 3.76 24.33 -2.28
C LYS A 30 3.97 23.06 -3.09
N THR A 31 3.33 22.94 -4.26
CA THR A 31 3.54 21.79 -5.16
C THR A 31 4.96 21.82 -5.71
N ILE A 32 5.40 22.98 -6.20
CA ILE A 32 6.74 23.17 -6.76
C ILE A 32 7.82 22.84 -5.72
N ALA A 33 7.64 23.29 -4.48
CA ALA A 33 8.56 22.98 -3.38
C ALA A 33 8.66 21.46 -3.11
N ILE A 34 7.53 20.74 -3.13
CA ILE A 34 7.54 19.28 -3.00
C ILE A 34 8.23 18.62 -4.20
N GLU A 35 7.99 19.11 -5.42
CA GLU A 35 8.67 18.58 -6.62
C GLU A 35 10.19 18.73 -6.52
N ASP A 36 10.68 19.89 -6.10
CA ASP A 36 12.12 20.13 -5.94
C ASP A 36 12.72 19.27 -4.84
N ALA A 37 12.01 19.08 -3.73
CA ALA A 37 12.42 18.15 -2.69
C ALA A 37 12.50 16.70 -3.21
N VAL A 38 11.53 16.26 -4.03
CA VAL A 38 11.54 14.92 -4.62
C VAL A 38 12.69 14.74 -5.61
N LYS A 39 13.09 15.78 -6.36
CA LYS A 39 14.31 15.73 -7.19
C LYS A 39 15.56 15.50 -6.35
N VAL A 40 15.66 16.15 -5.18
CA VAL A 40 16.76 15.91 -4.23
C VAL A 40 16.77 14.46 -3.73
N LEU A 41 15.59 13.87 -3.48
CA LEU A 41 15.50 12.46 -3.09
C LEU A 41 15.99 11.52 -4.21
N LEU A 42 15.55 11.76 -5.45
CA LEU A 42 15.97 10.97 -6.62
C LEU A 42 17.49 11.07 -6.86
N GLN A 43 18.04 12.28 -6.81
CA GLN A 43 19.49 12.49 -6.89
C GLN A 43 20.24 11.78 -5.75
N GLY A 44 19.65 11.81 -4.55
CA GLY A 44 20.17 11.13 -3.38
C GLY A 44 20.23 9.61 -3.54
N LEU A 45 19.33 9.02 -4.32
CA LEU A 45 19.33 7.62 -4.73
C LEU A 45 20.30 7.30 -5.90
N GLY A 46 20.95 8.31 -6.49
CA GLY A 46 21.82 8.14 -7.65
C GLY A 46 21.10 8.09 -8.99
N GLU A 47 19.82 8.49 -9.05
CA GLU A 47 19.03 8.49 -10.28
C GLU A 47 19.25 9.75 -11.14
N ASP A 48 19.20 9.58 -12.46
CA ASP A 48 19.06 10.69 -13.39
C ASP A 48 17.61 11.18 -13.43
N VAL A 49 17.34 12.33 -12.80
CA VAL A 49 16.01 12.96 -12.73
C VAL A 49 15.40 13.27 -14.10
N ASN A 50 16.18 13.29 -15.17
CA ASN A 50 15.70 13.57 -16.52
C ASN A 50 15.31 12.32 -17.31
N ARG A 51 15.57 11.10 -16.80
CA ARG A 51 15.18 9.88 -17.51
C ARG A 51 13.67 9.79 -17.65
N GLU A 52 13.21 9.32 -18.82
CA GLU A 52 11.79 9.34 -19.20
C GLU A 52 10.85 8.71 -18.16
N GLY A 53 11.25 7.61 -17.51
CA GLY A 53 10.41 6.90 -16.52
C GLY A 53 10.11 7.69 -15.24
N ILE A 54 11.00 8.60 -14.81
CA ILE A 54 10.88 9.36 -13.55
C ILE A 54 10.84 10.87 -13.72
N LYS A 55 10.95 11.39 -14.94
CA LYS A 55 10.82 12.82 -15.24
C LYS A 55 9.55 13.45 -14.66
N LYS A 56 8.44 12.69 -14.64
CA LYS A 56 7.15 13.11 -14.05
C LYS A 56 6.95 12.64 -12.60
N THR A 57 7.88 11.90 -12.01
CA THR A 57 7.80 11.41 -10.63
C THR A 57 7.68 12.54 -9.60
N PRO A 58 8.48 13.63 -9.67
CA PRO A 58 8.31 14.76 -8.76
C PRO A 58 6.87 15.27 -8.68
N LEU A 59 6.27 15.61 -9.82
CA LEU A 59 4.89 16.08 -9.89
C LEU A 59 3.90 15.02 -9.41
N ARG A 60 4.10 13.75 -9.79
CA ARG A 60 3.24 12.63 -9.36
C ARG A 60 3.23 12.46 -7.85
N VAL A 61 4.38 12.59 -7.19
CA VAL A 61 4.51 12.51 -5.73
C VAL A 61 3.88 13.73 -5.07
N ALA A 62 4.14 14.93 -5.60
CA ALA A 62 3.58 16.17 -5.08
C ALA A 62 2.05 16.17 -5.09
N LYS A 63 1.43 15.76 -6.22
CA LYS A 63 -0.03 15.61 -6.31
C LYS A 63 -0.57 14.62 -5.29
N ALA A 64 0.02 13.44 -5.20
CA ALA A 64 -0.44 12.38 -4.30
C ALA A 64 -0.40 12.81 -2.83
N LEU A 65 0.71 13.40 -2.37
CA LEU A 65 0.83 13.91 -1.01
C LEU A 65 -0.18 15.01 -0.73
N ARG A 66 -0.36 15.95 -1.67
CA ARG A 66 -1.31 17.05 -1.51
C ARG A 66 -2.76 16.62 -1.46
N GLU A 67 -3.14 15.64 -2.28
CA GLU A 67 -4.48 15.05 -2.29
C GLU A 67 -4.72 14.26 -1.00
N GLY A 68 -3.78 13.37 -0.63
CA GLY A 68 -3.89 12.56 0.57
C GLY A 68 -3.69 13.32 1.89
N THR A 69 -3.27 14.59 1.85
CA THR A 69 -3.31 15.51 3.01
C THR A 69 -4.31 16.65 2.85
N GLY A 70 -5.30 16.52 1.96
CA GLY A 70 -6.31 17.56 1.73
C GLY A 70 -7.20 17.86 2.94
N GLY A 71 -7.25 16.94 3.90
CA GLY A 71 -8.07 17.02 5.11
C GLY A 71 -7.71 18.16 6.06
N TYR A 72 -6.47 18.68 6.03
CA TYR A 72 -6.08 19.87 6.80
C TYR A 72 -6.84 21.14 6.37
N LYS A 73 -7.32 21.21 5.12
CA LYS A 73 -8.03 22.37 4.59
C LYS A 73 -9.54 22.30 4.80
N GLN A 74 -10.07 21.19 5.32
CA GLN A 74 -11.50 20.96 5.48
C GLN A 74 -11.95 21.18 6.92
N LYS A 75 -13.18 21.67 7.11
CA LYS A 75 -13.79 21.87 8.42
C LYS A 75 -15.00 20.95 8.58
N VAL A 76 -15.07 20.24 9.71
CA VAL A 76 -16.16 19.31 10.05
C VAL A 76 -17.52 20.01 10.03
N LYS A 77 -17.57 21.22 10.60
CA LYS A 77 -18.79 22.03 10.70
C LYS A 77 -19.48 22.23 9.35
N ASP A 78 -18.70 22.49 8.29
CA ASP A 78 -19.22 22.74 6.94
C ASP A 78 -19.85 21.47 6.31
N ILE A 79 -19.47 20.29 6.78
CA ILE A 79 -19.97 19.00 6.29
C ILE A 79 -21.23 18.56 7.02
N VAL A 80 -21.29 18.75 8.34
CA VAL A 80 -22.36 18.23 9.21
C VAL A 80 -23.58 19.14 9.26
N GLN A 81 -23.40 20.47 9.30
CA GLN A 81 -24.50 21.41 9.58
C GLN A 81 -25.63 21.42 8.56
N GLY A 82 -25.39 21.01 7.31
CA GLY A 82 -26.41 20.95 6.26
C GLY A 82 -27.19 19.64 6.16
N ALA A 83 -27.01 18.70 7.09
CA ALA A 83 -27.54 17.33 6.96
C ALA A 83 -27.98 16.70 8.29
N LEU A 84 -28.42 17.54 9.22
CA LEU A 84 -29.15 17.11 10.40
C LEU A 84 -30.64 17.11 10.05
N PHE A 85 -31.27 15.96 10.20
CA PHE A 85 -32.68 15.75 9.86
C PHE A 85 -33.48 15.55 11.14
N PRO A 86 -34.68 16.16 11.24
CA PRO A 86 -35.59 15.88 12.33
C PRO A 86 -36.14 14.46 12.19
N GLU A 87 -36.04 13.65 13.25
CA GLU A 87 -36.65 12.32 13.30
C GLU A 87 -37.66 12.25 14.46
N VAL A 88 -38.93 12.10 14.10
CA VAL A 88 -40.08 12.15 15.03
C VAL A 88 -40.08 10.92 15.94
N GLY A 89 -40.23 11.13 17.25
CA GLY A 89 -40.25 10.05 18.25
C GLY A 89 -39.01 9.98 19.16
N LEU A 90 -38.04 10.87 18.94
CA LEU A 90 -36.82 11.06 19.72
C LEU A 90 -36.99 12.17 20.80
N HIS A 91 -38.11 12.18 21.54
CA HIS A 91 -38.24 13.04 22.74
C HIS A 91 -37.14 12.70 23.78
N ASP A 92 -36.98 13.49 24.86
CA ASP A 92 -35.92 13.50 25.92
C ASP A 92 -35.30 12.17 26.44
N ARG A 93 -35.70 10.99 25.95
CA ARG A 93 -35.16 9.68 26.29
C ARG A 93 -34.21 9.17 25.20
N VAL A 94 -32.99 8.82 25.60
CA VAL A 94 -32.09 7.98 24.80
C VAL A 94 -32.75 6.60 24.63
N GLY A 95 -33.10 6.26 23.39
CA GLY A 95 -33.94 5.10 23.09
C GLY A 95 -33.19 3.78 23.26
N HIS A 96 -33.54 3.02 24.30
CA HIS A 96 -33.14 1.62 24.39
C HIS A 96 -34.15 0.78 23.58
N ALA A 97 -33.69 0.22 22.45
CA ALA A 97 -34.33 -0.89 21.72
C ALA A 97 -35.77 -0.69 21.18
N GLY A 98 -36.07 0.44 20.49
CA GLY A 98 -37.42 0.72 19.96
C GLY A 98 -37.54 1.26 18.53
N GLY A 99 -36.46 1.29 17.74
CA GLY A 99 -36.48 1.74 16.33
C GLY A 99 -36.09 3.20 16.12
N ALA A 100 -36.53 4.14 16.98
CA ALA A 100 -36.10 5.54 16.98
C ALA A 100 -35.18 5.84 18.19
N GLY A 101 -34.01 6.45 17.94
CA GLY A 101 -33.04 6.83 18.98
C GLY A 101 -32.14 5.73 19.54
N GLY A 102 -32.13 4.56 18.89
CA GLY A 102 -31.14 3.50 19.15
C GLY A 102 -29.83 3.71 18.38
N LEU A 103 -28.90 2.76 18.53
CA LEU A 103 -27.59 2.79 17.88
C LEU A 103 -27.68 2.78 16.35
N VAL A 104 -27.08 3.79 15.72
CA VAL A 104 -26.88 3.88 14.26
C VAL A 104 -25.42 3.56 13.94
N ILE A 105 -25.18 2.66 12.98
CA ILE A 105 -23.83 2.24 12.59
C ILE A 105 -23.61 2.43 11.10
N VAL A 106 -22.47 3.03 10.75
CA VAL A 106 -21.86 2.96 9.41
C VAL A 106 -20.52 2.24 9.55
N ARG A 107 -20.38 1.12 8.86
CA ARG A 107 -19.25 0.19 9.00
C ARG A 107 -18.67 -0.18 7.64
N ASP A 108 -17.50 -0.82 7.66
CA ASP A 108 -16.73 -1.20 6.47
C ASP A 108 -16.36 0.02 5.58
N LEU A 109 -16.02 1.15 6.20
CA LEU A 109 -15.55 2.34 5.48
C LEU A 109 -14.06 2.18 5.15
N ASP A 110 -13.76 1.92 3.88
CA ASP A 110 -12.38 1.81 3.40
C ASP A 110 -11.78 3.20 3.17
N MET A 111 -10.63 3.45 3.79
CA MET A 111 -9.91 4.72 3.76
C MET A 111 -8.39 4.47 3.79
N PHE A 112 -7.61 5.53 3.61
CA PHE A 112 -6.17 5.51 3.87
C PHE A 112 -5.74 6.78 4.58
N SER A 113 -4.58 6.71 5.20
CA SER A 113 -3.89 7.87 5.78
C SER A 113 -2.39 7.73 5.58
N TYR A 114 -1.64 8.81 5.82
CA TYR A 114 -0.19 8.75 5.88
C TYR A 114 0.27 8.56 7.32
N CYS A 115 1.18 7.62 7.57
CA CYS A 115 1.77 7.42 8.88
C CYS A 115 2.62 8.65 9.21
N GLU A 116 2.33 9.33 10.31
CA GLU A 116 3.09 10.52 10.66
C GLU A 116 4.55 10.21 10.96
N SER A 117 4.87 9.01 11.44
CA SER A 117 6.23 8.63 11.85
C SER A 117 7.16 8.26 10.69
N CYS A 118 6.62 7.89 9.53
CA CYS A 118 7.43 7.44 8.40
C CYS A 118 6.96 7.97 7.04
N LEU A 119 5.90 8.78 6.97
CA LEU A 119 5.33 9.37 5.75
C LEU A 119 4.80 8.35 4.71
N LEU A 120 4.70 7.07 5.06
CA LEU A 120 4.17 6.04 4.17
C LEU A 120 2.66 5.85 4.34
N PRO A 121 1.92 5.46 3.28
CA PRO A 121 0.49 5.21 3.39
C PRO A 121 0.21 3.97 4.24
N PHE A 122 -0.86 4.03 5.01
CA PHE A 122 -1.45 2.86 5.69
C PHE A 122 -2.95 2.80 5.42
N GLN A 123 -3.48 1.59 5.42
CA GLN A 123 -4.90 1.33 5.15
C GLN A 123 -5.70 1.44 6.43
N VAL A 124 -6.92 1.96 6.32
CA VAL A 124 -7.85 2.10 7.45
C VAL A 124 -9.21 1.54 7.02
N LYS A 125 -9.74 0.60 7.80
CA LYS A 125 -11.15 0.22 7.75
C LYS A 125 -11.83 0.78 8.99
N CYS A 126 -12.66 1.80 8.77
CA CYS A 126 -13.32 2.57 9.79
C CYS A 126 -14.75 2.08 10.03
N HIS A 127 -15.12 1.99 11.30
CA HIS A 127 -16.48 1.66 11.76
C HIS A 127 -16.91 2.74 12.73
N VAL A 128 -18.04 3.38 12.46
CA VAL A 128 -18.59 4.48 13.25
C VAL A 128 -19.97 4.10 13.74
N GLY A 129 -20.18 4.19 15.05
CA GLY A 129 -21.48 4.09 15.69
C GLY A 129 -21.82 5.40 16.40
N TYR A 130 -23.09 5.80 16.42
CA TYR A 130 -23.54 6.87 17.30
C TYR A 130 -24.97 6.62 17.79
N VAL A 131 -25.32 7.21 18.92
CA VAL A 131 -26.67 7.14 19.49
C VAL A 131 -27.31 8.53 19.36
N PRO A 132 -28.31 8.72 18.47
CA PRO A 132 -28.96 10.01 18.26
C PRO A 132 -29.59 10.57 19.54
N SER A 133 -29.67 11.90 19.64
CA SER A 133 -30.36 12.60 20.71
C SER A 133 -31.00 13.89 20.21
N GLY A 134 -32.04 14.38 20.90
CA GLY A 134 -32.66 15.67 20.60
C GLY A 134 -33.36 15.73 19.23
N GLU A 135 -34.00 14.63 18.82
CA GLU A 135 -34.73 14.51 17.53
C GLU A 135 -33.86 14.74 16.28
N GLN A 136 -32.54 14.60 16.37
CA GLN A 136 -31.64 14.82 15.24
C GLN A 136 -30.90 13.56 14.82
N VAL A 137 -30.96 13.26 13.52
CA VAL A 137 -30.20 12.19 12.87
C VAL A 137 -29.35 12.78 11.76
N VAL A 138 -28.10 12.32 11.65
CA VAL A 138 -27.19 12.76 10.59
C VAL A 138 -27.31 11.85 9.37
N GLY A 139 -27.28 12.45 8.17
CA GLY A 139 -27.17 11.67 6.94
C GLY A 139 -25.93 10.76 6.94
N LEU A 140 -26.11 9.46 6.65
CA LEU A 140 -25.05 8.44 6.79
C LEU A 140 -23.75 8.77 6.03
N SER A 141 -23.86 9.42 4.87
CA SER A 141 -22.69 9.86 4.07
C SER A 141 -21.83 10.92 4.76
N LYS A 142 -22.31 11.55 5.84
CA LYS A 142 -21.54 12.54 6.60
C LYS A 142 -20.57 11.89 7.58
N LEU A 143 -20.92 10.73 8.14
CA LEU A 143 -20.02 9.98 9.02
C LEU A 143 -18.74 9.60 8.27
N SER A 144 -18.89 9.07 7.04
CA SER A 144 -17.73 8.74 6.20
C SER A 144 -16.94 9.96 5.77
N ARG A 145 -17.60 11.07 5.40
CA ARG A 145 -16.91 12.32 5.03
C ARG A 145 -16.13 12.92 6.20
N VAL A 146 -16.69 12.91 7.42
CA VAL A 146 -15.96 13.40 8.60
C VAL A 146 -14.75 12.52 8.87
N ALA A 147 -14.90 11.19 8.82
CA ALA A 147 -13.76 10.28 8.93
C ALA A 147 -12.67 10.59 7.87
N ASP A 148 -13.07 10.93 6.64
CA ASP A 148 -12.14 11.19 5.53
C ASP A 148 -11.34 12.49 5.73
N ILE A 149 -11.93 13.53 6.32
CA ILE A 149 -11.21 14.76 6.70
C ILE A 149 -9.99 14.45 7.56
N PHE A 150 -10.12 13.51 8.50
CA PHE A 150 -9.05 13.16 9.42
C PHE A 150 -8.12 12.10 8.83
N ALA A 151 -8.63 11.17 8.04
CA ALA A 151 -7.82 10.18 7.34
C ALA A 151 -6.91 10.82 6.27
N LYS A 152 -7.34 11.92 5.63
CA LYS A 152 -6.53 12.68 4.68
C LYS A 152 -5.54 13.62 5.38
N ARG A 153 -4.73 13.08 6.28
CA ARG A 153 -3.70 13.77 7.09
C ARG A 153 -2.50 12.85 7.37
N LEU A 154 -1.48 13.38 8.03
CA LEU A 154 -0.47 12.58 8.71
C LEU A 154 -1.05 12.14 10.06
N GLN A 155 -1.11 10.83 10.32
CA GLN A 155 -1.82 10.28 11.47
C GLN A 155 -1.06 9.17 12.19
N ASP A 156 -1.42 9.04 13.45
CA ASP A 156 -1.34 7.83 14.26
C ASP A 156 -2.75 7.21 14.37
N PRO A 157 -2.90 5.86 14.34
CA PRO A 157 -4.20 5.20 14.40
C PRO A 157 -5.07 5.63 15.58
N GLN A 158 -4.50 5.72 16.79
CA GLN A 158 -5.29 6.08 17.97
C GLN A 158 -5.76 7.53 17.88
N ARG A 159 -4.85 8.44 17.48
CA ARG A 159 -5.21 9.86 17.27
C ARG A 159 -6.31 10.02 16.22
N LEU A 160 -6.22 9.29 15.12
CA LEU A 160 -7.26 9.29 14.09
C LEU A 160 -8.62 8.87 14.66
N ALA A 161 -8.66 7.81 15.48
CA ALA A 161 -9.90 7.37 16.12
C ALA A 161 -10.48 8.45 17.06
N ASP A 162 -9.63 9.07 17.87
CA ASP A 162 -10.00 10.10 18.84
C ASP A 162 -10.50 11.38 18.18
N GLU A 163 -9.82 11.84 17.11
CA GLU A 163 -10.21 13.02 16.34
C GLU A 163 -11.55 12.82 15.64
N VAL A 164 -11.77 11.65 15.02
CA VAL A 164 -13.05 11.33 14.36
C VAL A 164 -14.18 11.26 15.39
N CYS A 165 -13.95 10.56 16.51
CA CYS A 165 -14.95 10.43 17.59
C CYS A 165 -15.35 11.80 18.14
N SER A 166 -14.36 12.63 18.50
CA SER A 166 -14.58 13.95 19.07
C SER A 166 -15.27 14.90 18.08
N ALA A 167 -14.88 14.87 16.81
CA ALA A 167 -15.45 15.72 15.78
C ALA A 167 -16.91 15.38 15.49
N LEU A 168 -17.25 14.09 15.45
CA LEU A 168 -18.62 13.62 15.28
C LEU A 168 -19.48 13.99 16.49
N HIS A 169 -18.94 13.82 17.70
CA HIS A 169 -19.63 14.19 18.93
C HIS A 169 -19.97 15.68 18.94
N LEU A 170 -18.98 16.55 18.71
CA LEU A 170 -19.17 18.01 18.69
C LEU A 170 -20.04 18.48 17.51
N GLY A 171 -19.98 17.80 16.37
CA GLY A 171 -20.70 18.17 15.15
C GLY A 171 -22.17 17.79 15.16
N ILE A 172 -22.51 16.64 15.76
CA ILE A 172 -23.86 16.06 15.79
C ILE A 172 -24.56 16.33 17.13
N ASN A 173 -23.79 16.49 18.22
CA ASN A 173 -24.28 16.50 19.60
C ASN A 173 -25.17 15.28 19.96
N PRO A 174 -24.70 14.04 19.73
CA PRO A 174 -25.43 12.82 20.04
C PRO A 174 -25.31 12.45 21.53
N ALA A 175 -26.05 11.44 21.98
CA ALA A 175 -25.87 10.86 23.32
C ALA A 175 -24.48 10.20 23.45
N GLY A 176 -23.91 9.74 22.34
CA GLY A 176 -22.52 9.29 22.27
C GLY A 176 -22.11 8.82 20.89
N VAL A 177 -20.80 8.69 20.69
CA VAL A 177 -20.16 8.20 19.46
C VAL A 177 -19.15 7.12 19.82
N ALA A 178 -19.08 6.07 19.00
CA ALA A 178 -18.05 5.04 19.03
C ALA A 178 -17.36 4.98 17.66
N VAL A 179 -16.04 4.84 17.68
CA VAL A 179 -15.21 4.62 16.49
C VAL A 179 -14.33 3.42 16.74
N ILE A 180 -14.28 2.50 15.77
CA ILE A 180 -13.29 1.41 15.72
C ILE A 180 -12.58 1.49 14.39
N LEU A 181 -11.24 1.51 14.43
CA LEU A 181 -10.40 1.48 13.24
C LEU A 181 -9.58 0.19 13.21
N GLN A 182 -9.69 -0.54 12.11
CA GLN A 182 -8.72 -1.57 11.75
C GLN A 182 -7.70 -0.93 10.83
N CYS A 183 -6.44 -0.86 11.24
CA CYS A 183 -5.38 -0.26 10.46
C CYS A 183 -4.36 -1.30 10.04
N TRP A 184 -3.88 -1.21 8.80
CA TRP A 184 -2.81 -2.05 8.27
C TRP A 184 -1.67 -1.17 7.77
N HIS A 185 -0.51 -1.29 8.40
CA HIS A 185 0.73 -0.66 7.96
C HIS A 185 1.61 -1.70 7.28
N ILE A 186 2.23 -1.34 6.16
CA ILE A 186 3.17 -2.23 5.49
C ILE A 186 4.36 -2.53 6.40
N HIS A 187 4.68 -3.81 6.58
CA HIS A 187 5.86 -4.24 7.34
C HIS A 187 7.05 -4.31 6.38
N PHE A 188 8.17 -3.69 6.75
CA PHE A 188 9.40 -3.79 5.96
C PHE A 188 10.28 -4.91 6.50
N PRO A 189 10.72 -5.85 5.67
CA PRO A 189 11.78 -6.75 6.08
C PRO A 189 13.03 -5.90 6.36
N ASN A 190 13.61 -6.04 7.55
CA ASN A 190 15.00 -5.67 7.74
C ASN A 190 15.82 -6.47 6.71
N LEU A 191 16.82 -5.87 6.08
CA LEU A 191 17.63 -6.54 5.04
C LEU A 191 18.39 -7.78 5.56
N GLU A 192 18.50 -7.95 6.89
CA GLU A 192 19.37 -8.96 7.51
C GLU A 192 18.82 -10.40 7.60
N PRO A 193 17.51 -10.72 7.68
CA PRO A 193 17.04 -12.11 7.69
C PRO A 193 16.34 -12.56 6.39
N VAL A 194 16.54 -11.89 5.24
CA VAL A 194 15.92 -12.31 3.95
C VAL A 194 16.38 -13.72 3.51
N PHE A 195 17.43 -14.28 4.15
CA PHE A 195 17.96 -15.61 3.88
C PHE A 195 17.27 -16.75 4.65
N HIS A 196 16.50 -16.46 5.71
CA HIS A 196 15.87 -17.51 6.53
C HIS A 196 14.41 -17.19 6.91
N ASP A 197 13.54 -18.08 6.46
CA ASP A 197 12.15 -18.31 6.86
C ASP A 197 11.01 -17.46 6.28
N ALA A 198 10.13 -18.21 5.61
CA ALA A 198 8.94 -17.80 4.87
C ALA A 198 7.73 -17.63 5.81
N LYS A 199 7.72 -16.55 6.60
CA LYS A 199 6.47 -15.98 7.15
C LYS A 199 6.54 -14.45 7.12
N HIS A 200 6.58 -13.90 5.92
CA HIS A 200 6.36 -12.46 5.73
C HIS A 200 4.92 -12.13 6.14
N GLN A 201 4.72 -11.65 7.38
CA GLN A 201 3.53 -10.86 7.69
C GLN A 201 3.73 -9.51 7.00
N GLY A 202 3.24 -9.38 5.75
CA GLY A 202 3.39 -8.18 4.92
C GLY A 202 2.77 -6.92 5.56
N TRP A 203 1.91 -7.10 6.56
CA TRP A 203 1.17 -6.03 7.22
C TRP A 203 1.22 -6.15 8.74
N ILE A 204 1.56 -5.04 9.40
CA ILE A 204 1.27 -4.83 10.82
C ILE A 204 -0.18 -4.40 10.93
N LYS A 205 -0.98 -5.20 11.63
CA LYS A 205 -2.38 -4.88 11.89
C LYS A 205 -2.53 -4.34 13.31
N VAL A 206 -3.19 -3.20 13.45
CA VAL A 206 -3.61 -2.66 14.74
C VAL A 206 -5.11 -2.40 14.74
N LEU A 207 -5.74 -2.64 15.87
CA LEU A 207 -7.14 -2.31 16.13
C LEU A 207 -7.14 -1.26 17.22
N VAL A 208 -7.79 -0.13 16.97
CA VAL A 208 -7.94 0.96 17.93
C VAL A 208 -9.40 1.35 18.05
N SER A 209 -9.79 1.87 19.21
CA SER A 209 -11.14 2.32 19.49
C SER A 209 -11.13 3.67 20.19
N SER A 210 -12.20 4.42 20.00
CA SER A 210 -12.46 5.67 20.73
C SER A 210 -13.95 5.82 20.96
N GLY A 211 -14.33 6.31 22.14
CA GLY A 211 -15.71 6.45 22.59
C GLY A 211 -15.97 7.78 23.29
N SER A 212 -17.19 8.30 23.17
CA SER A 212 -17.64 9.52 23.85
C SER A 212 -19.10 9.40 24.30
N GLY A 213 -19.50 10.14 25.34
CA GLY A 213 -20.86 10.10 25.90
C GLY A 213 -21.21 8.71 26.42
N VAL A 214 -22.31 8.11 25.94
CA VAL A 214 -22.73 6.75 26.34
C VAL A 214 -21.69 5.65 26.02
N PHE A 215 -20.65 5.96 25.23
CA PHE A 215 -19.53 5.08 24.93
C PHE A 215 -18.23 5.40 25.70
N GLU A 216 -18.25 6.28 26.71
CA GLU A 216 -17.03 6.56 27.51
C GLU A 216 -16.57 5.37 28.35
N ASN A 217 -17.51 4.58 28.87
CA ASN A 217 -17.21 3.37 29.62
C ASN A 217 -17.23 2.16 28.69
N GLU A 218 -16.09 1.50 28.48
CA GLU A 218 -15.95 0.31 27.62
C GLU A 218 -16.88 -0.85 28.00
N ASN A 219 -17.36 -0.89 29.26
CA ASN A 219 -18.31 -1.89 29.75
C ASN A 219 -19.78 -1.48 29.62
N ALA A 220 -20.09 -0.34 28.98
CA ALA A 220 -21.46 0.10 28.77
C ALA A 220 -22.19 -0.81 27.77
N ASP A 221 -23.49 -1.02 27.99
CA ASP A 221 -24.35 -1.83 27.10
C ASP A 221 -24.29 -1.37 25.63
N ALA A 222 -24.08 -0.07 25.41
CA ALA A 222 -23.92 0.51 24.08
C ALA A 222 -22.72 -0.08 23.31
N TRP A 223 -21.58 -0.34 23.98
CA TRP A 223 -20.43 -1.02 23.36
C TRP A 223 -20.74 -2.47 23.04
N CYS A 224 -21.46 -3.18 23.91
CA CYS A 224 -21.87 -4.56 23.67
C CYS A 224 -22.71 -4.67 22.38
N ASP A 225 -23.66 -3.78 22.18
CA ASP A 225 -24.48 -3.71 20.96
C ASP A 225 -23.64 -3.36 19.73
N PHE A 226 -22.76 -2.36 19.83
CA PHE A 226 -21.88 -1.95 18.73
C PHE A 226 -20.96 -3.09 18.28
N LEU A 227 -20.27 -3.72 19.24
CA LEU A 227 -19.38 -4.85 18.99
C LEU A 227 -20.14 -6.08 18.50
N GLY A 228 -21.31 -6.37 19.07
CA GLY A 228 -22.20 -7.43 18.63
C GLY A 228 -22.59 -7.27 17.17
N LEU A 229 -22.91 -6.05 16.75
CA LEU A 229 -23.23 -5.75 15.36
C LEU A 229 -22.02 -5.94 14.45
N LEU A 230 -20.82 -5.51 14.85
CA LEU A 230 -19.59 -5.72 14.07
C LEU A 230 -19.20 -7.20 13.92
N LYS A 231 -19.49 -8.05 14.93
CA LYS A 231 -19.21 -9.50 14.88
C LYS A 231 -19.91 -10.21 13.71
N PHE A 232 -21.11 -9.77 13.28
CA PHE A 232 -21.79 -10.32 12.10
C PHE A 232 -20.98 -10.20 10.80
N ARG A 233 -19.93 -9.37 10.77
CA ARG A 233 -19.04 -9.15 9.62
C ARG A 233 -17.63 -9.69 9.86
N GLY A 234 -17.44 -10.52 10.88
CA GLY A 234 -16.15 -11.11 11.22
C GLY A 234 -15.17 -10.16 11.92
N VAL A 235 -15.65 -9.02 12.43
CA VAL A 235 -14.86 -8.14 13.30
C VAL A 235 -15.05 -8.62 14.74
N THR A 236 -14.11 -9.43 15.25
CA THR A 236 -14.15 -9.94 16.63
C THR A 236 -13.44 -8.99 17.60
N ALA A 237 -14.13 -8.71 18.72
CA ALA A 237 -13.66 -7.85 19.81
C ALA A 237 -12.44 -8.42 20.57
N ASP A 238 -12.16 -9.71 20.42
CA ASP A 238 -11.08 -10.45 21.10
C ASP A 238 -9.66 -10.01 20.66
N LYS A 239 -9.57 -8.93 19.88
CA LYS A 239 -8.35 -8.26 19.43
C LYS A 239 -8.32 -6.76 19.75
N ILE A 240 -9.30 -6.24 20.52
CA ILE A 240 -9.47 -4.79 20.71
C ILE A 240 -8.34 -4.16 21.52
N LEU A 241 -7.62 -4.88 22.39
CA LEU A 241 -6.40 -4.37 23.01
C LEU A 241 -5.42 -5.51 23.37
N THR A 242 -4.18 -5.40 22.85
CA THR A 242 -2.92 -5.58 23.58
C THR A 242 -1.77 -5.14 22.66
N MET A 243 -1.74 -3.83 22.35
CA MET A 243 -0.42 -3.21 22.38
C MET A 243 -0.06 -3.19 23.85
N ASP A 244 0.76 -4.15 24.30
CA ASP A 244 1.32 -4.15 25.64
C ASP A 244 1.74 -2.73 25.99
N SER A 245 1.43 -2.30 27.22
CA SER A 245 1.82 -1.03 27.82
C SER A 245 3.35 -0.81 27.88
N GLU A 246 4.13 -1.62 27.17
CA GLU A 246 5.56 -1.54 26.90
C GLU A 246 5.82 -1.19 25.42
N LYS A 247 5.63 0.08 25.05
CA LYS A 247 6.39 0.79 23.99
C LYS A 247 6.72 0.05 22.67
N LYS A 248 5.84 -0.78 22.09
CA LYS A 248 6.01 -1.23 20.70
C LYS A 248 5.33 -0.27 19.73
N SER A 249 5.96 0.83 19.39
CA SER A 249 5.55 1.72 18.28
C SER A 249 4.93 0.96 17.09
N TRP A 250 3.68 1.29 16.72
CA TRP A 250 2.95 0.60 15.64
C TRP A 250 3.63 0.76 14.26
N CYS A 251 4.36 1.86 14.07
CA CYS A 251 5.11 2.11 12.85
C CYS A 251 6.37 1.23 12.82
N PRO A 252 6.55 0.39 11.78
CA PRO A 252 7.69 -0.51 11.67
C PRO A 252 9.05 0.20 11.66
N SER A 253 9.10 1.47 11.24
CA SER A 253 10.35 2.26 11.18
C SER A 253 11.05 2.45 12.53
N TYR A 254 10.34 2.28 13.65
CA TYR A 254 10.94 2.33 14.99
C TYR A 254 11.53 0.98 15.43
N SER A 255 11.02 -0.13 14.90
CA SER A 255 11.48 -1.49 15.27
C SER A 255 12.87 -1.83 14.73
N SER A 256 13.30 -1.18 13.65
CA SER A 256 14.63 -1.34 13.04
C SER A 256 15.76 -0.69 13.87
N SER A 257 15.46 0.04 14.94
CA SER A 257 16.47 0.70 15.79
C SER A 257 17.09 -0.23 16.84
N VAL A 258 16.55 -1.43 17.05
CA VAL A 258 16.92 -2.32 18.18
C VAL A 258 17.82 -3.50 17.76
N ALA A 259 18.09 -3.70 16.47
CA ALA A 259 19.08 -4.67 16.01
C ALA A 259 20.51 -4.13 16.25
N LYS A 260 20.93 -4.14 17.51
CA LYS A 260 22.34 -3.97 17.91
C LYS A 260 23.11 -5.23 17.51
N GLY A 261 23.58 -5.27 16.27
CA GLY A 261 24.40 -6.36 15.77
C GLY A 261 25.08 -6.03 14.45
N SER A 262 26.26 -5.41 14.51
CA SER A 262 27.31 -5.52 13.48
C SER A 262 27.02 -5.06 12.03
N SER A 263 26.41 -3.89 11.84
CA SER A 263 26.65 -3.08 10.63
C SER A 263 26.59 -1.60 11.01
N GLU A 264 27.58 -0.79 10.60
CA GLU A 264 27.60 0.64 10.84
C GLU A 264 26.29 1.26 10.30
N LEU A 265 25.41 1.73 11.18
CA LEU A 265 24.20 2.45 10.78
C LEU A 265 24.63 3.71 10.01
N ILE A 266 24.64 3.63 8.68
CA ILE A 266 24.93 4.76 7.81
C ILE A 266 23.93 5.86 8.16
N ALA A 267 24.44 7.00 8.63
CA ALA A 267 23.60 8.14 8.95
C ALA A 267 22.85 8.58 7.67
N PRO A 268 21.54 8.87 7.76
CA PRO A 268 20.75 9.23 6.59
C PRO A 268 21.32 10.51 5.96
N ASN A 269 21.31 10.58 4.62
CA ASN A 269 21.86 11.72 3.87
C ASN A 269 21.20 13.03 4.33
N PRO A 270 21.95 14.00 4.92
CA PRO A 270 21.37 15.21 5.48
C PRO A 270 20.59 16.05 4.48
N ARG A 271 20.98 16.04 3.19
CA ARG A 271 20.25 16.76 2.13
C ARG A 271 18.87 16.16 1.88
N MET A 272 18.77 14.83 1.90
CA MET A 272 17.49 14.15 1.72
C MET A 272 16.59 14.31 2.95
N VAL A 273 17.17 14.29 4.15
CA VAL A 273 16.45 14.56 5.40
C VAL A 273 15.85 15.97 5.36
N ALA A 274 16.63 16.97 4.95
CA ALA A 274 16.14 18.34 4.76
C ALA A 274 15.04 18.43 3.67
N ALA A 275 15.15 17.63 2.61
CA ALA A 275 14.12 17.56 1.57
C ALA A 275 12.78 17.04 2.14
N ILE A 276 12.79 15.98 2.95
CA ILE A 276 11.54 15.50 3.59
C ILE A 276 10.97 16.52 4.58
N ALA A 277 11.82 17.20 5.35
CA ALA A 277 11.35 18.29 6.23
C ALA A 277 10.68 19.43 5.42
N SER A 278 11.23 19.77 4.24
CA SER A 278 10.62 20.74 3.32
C SER A 278 9.28 20.26 2.76
N ILE A 279 9.12 18.97 2.47
CA ILE A 279 7.84 18.37 2.09
C ILE A 279 6.82 18.56 3.21
N LEU A 280 7.15 18.19 4.45
CA LEU A 280 6.26 18.35 5.61
C LEU A 280 5.81 19.81 5.77
N GLY A 281 6.73 20.77 5.71
CA GLY A 281 6.41 22.20 5.75
C GLY A 281 5.47 22.64 4.61
N SER A 282 5.65 22.09 3.41
CA SER A 282 4.80 22.38 2.25
C SER A 282 3.38 21.82 2.42
N LEU A 283 3.23 20.68 3.10
CA LEU A 283 1.93 20.09 3.45
C LEU A 283 1.22 20.87 4.56
N GLY A 284 1.91 21.80 5.23
CA GLY A 284 1.37 22.65 6.30
C GLY A 284 1.63 22.10 7.71
N GLU A 285 2.50 21.11 7.82
CA GLU A 285 2.94 20.54 9.09
C GLU A 285 4.17 21.28 9.63
N ASP A 286 4.36 21.24 10.96
CA ASP A 286 5.58 21.71 11.61
C ASP A 286 6.55 20.52 11.78
N PRO A 287 7.67 20.46 11.03
CA PRO A 287 8.61 19.34 11.13
C PRO A 287 9.29 19.25 12.51
N SER A 288 9.23 20.31 13.32
CA SER A 288 9.81 20.34 14.66
C SER A 288 8.88 19.79 15.74
N ARG A 289 7.62 19.47 15.41
CA ARG A 289 6.70 18.84 16.38
C ARG A 289 7.22 17.46 16.77
N LYS A 290 7.04 17.12 18.05
CA LYS A 290 7.64 15.95 18.70
C LYS A 290 7.42 14.65 17.92
N GLU A 291 6.24 14.46 17.34
CA GLU A 291 5.88 13.23 16.65
C GLU A 291 6.41 13.16 15.21
N LEU A 292 6.81 14.29 14.61
CA LEU A 292 7.40 14.36 13.27
C LEU A 292 8.92 14.48 13.25
N LEU A 293 9.55 14.74 14.40
CA LEU A 293 10.98 15.04 14.49
C LEU A 293 11.86 13.98 13.79
N GLU A 294 11.51 12.70 13.98
CA GLU A 294 12.24 11.57 13.38
C GLU A 294 11.72 11.15 12.00
N THR A 295 10.57 11.69 11.57
CA THR A 295 9.91 11.30 10.31
C THR A 295 10.79 11.48 9.08
N PRO A 296 11.50 12.62 8.90
CA PRO A 296 12.46 12.78 7.82
C PRO A 296 13.53 11.68 7.79
N SER A 297 14.11 11.37 8.95
CA SER A 297 15.16 10.35 9.08
C SER A 297 14.63 8.94 8.82
N HIS A 298 13.43 8.62 9.30
CA HIS A 298 12.78 7.34 9.06
C HIS A 298 12.47 7.12 7.58
N PHE A 299 11.88 8.11 6.90
CA PHE A 299 11.57 8.00 5.49
C PHE A 299 12.84 7.88 4.64
N VAL A 300 13.87 8.67 4.93
CA VAL A 300 15.15 8.57 4.18
C VAL A 300 15.81 7.21 4.40
N ARG A 301 15.87 6.71 5.64
CA ARG A 301 16.44 5.37 5.91
C ARG A 301 15.71 4.28 5.14
N TRP A 302 14.37 4.34 5.14
CA TRP A 302 13.55 3.44 4.33
C TRP A 302 13.87 3.55 2.84
N LEU A 303 13.93 4.78 2.33
CA LEU A 303 14.21 5.08 0.92
C LEU A 303 15.58 4.51 0.50
N MET A 304 16.59 4.60 1.37
CA MET A 304 17.94 4.11 1.11
C MET A 304 18.05 2.57 1.13
N ASN A 305 17.08 1.83 1.68
CA ASN A 305 17.13 0.37 1.66
C ASN A 305 17.16 -0.20 0.23
N PHE A 306 16.71 0.58 -0.75
CA PHE A 306 16.70 0.24 -2.18
C PHE A 306 17.90 0.81 -2.94
N GLN A 307 18.83 1.49 -2.26
CA GLN A 307 19.98 2.14 -2.89
C GLN A 307 21.22 1.23 -3.05
N ASN A 308 21.29 0.07 -2.38
CA ASN A 308 22.55 -0.67 -2.33
C ASN A 308 22.73 -1.72 -3.43
N THR A 309 23.32 -1.22 -4.51
CA THR A 309 24.18 -1.86 -5.51
C THR A 309 25.53 -2.35 -4.94
N GLU A 310 25.49 -3.27 -3.97
CA GLU A 310 26.62 -4.17 -3.67
C GLU A 310 26.20 -5.65 -3.62
N LEU A 311 24.99 -5.96 -4.09
CA LEU A 311 24.80 -7.23 -4.79
C LEU A 311 25.61 -7.12 -6.09
N GLU A 312 26.93 -7.24 -5.99
CA GLU A 312 27.67 -7.96 -7.02
C GLU A 312 26.89 -9.26 -7.15
N MET A 313 26.04 -9.38 -8.18
CA MET A 313 25.60 -10.68 -8.62
C MET A 313 26.90 -11.42 -8.83
N LYS A 314 27.24 -12.36 -7.92
CA LYS A 314 28.44 -13.19 -8.00
C LYS A 314 28.33 -14.15 -9.18
N PHE A 315 27.92 -13.67 -10.35
CA PHE A 315 28.01 -14.38 -11.62
C PHE A 315 29.43 -14.86 -11.87
N ASN A 316 30.47 -14.18 -11.36
CA ASN A 316 31.85 -14.60 -11.53
C ASN A 316 32.19 -15.94 -10.83
N GLY A 317 31.46 -16.34 -9.79
CA GLY A 317 31.59 -17.67 -9.20
C GLY A 317 30.75 -18.73 -9.93
N PHE A 318 29.58 -18.33 -10.43
CA PHE A 318 28.63 -19.23 -11.08
C PHE A 318 28.90 -19.45 -12.57
N THR A 319 29.61 -18.57 -13.28
CA THR A 319 30.08 -18.82 -14.66
C THR A 319 31.06 -20.00 -14.72
N CYS A 320 31.78 -20.26 -13.63
CA CYS A 320 32.62 -21.45 -13.47
C CYS A 320 31.75 -22.73 -13.33
N GLY A 321 30.63 -22.65 -12.62
CA GLY A 321 29.67 -23.75 -12.45
C GLY A 321 28.70 -23.98 -13.62
N ILE A 322 28.31 -22.94 -14.37
CA ILE A 322 27.39 -23.05 -15.54
C ILE A 322 28.02 -23.88 -16.66
N LYS A 323 29.35 -23.77 -16.86
CA LYS A 323 30.09 -24.66 -17.76
C LYS A 323 30.14 -26.11 -17.29
N ASP A 324 29.94 -26.37 -16.00
CA ASP A 324 29.87 -27.71 -15.42
C ASP A 324 28.43 -28.26 -15.36
N VAL A 325 27.41 -27.41 -15.19
CA VAL A 325 25.98 -27.78 -15.22
C VAL A 325 25.52 -28.13 -16.64
N LEU A 326 26.11 -27.50 -17.66
CA LEU A 326 25.83 -27.77 -19.07
C LEU A 326 26.75 -28.84 -19.69
N LYS A 327 27.51 -29.61 -18.90
CA LYS A 327 28.27 -30.76 -19.43
C LYS A 327 27.32 -31.89 -19.82
N PRO A 328 27.29 -32.32 -21.09
CA PRO A 328 26.44 -33.42 -21.52
C PRO A 328 26.97 -34.71 -20.90
N ASN A 329 26.23 -35.29 -19.96
CA ASN A 329 26.39 -36.69 -19.62
C ASN A 329 25.64 -37.52 -20.69
N GLY A 330 26.26 -37.69 -21.86
CA GLY A 330 25.79 -38.60 -22.91
C GLY A 330 25.12 -37.94 -24.12
N GLU A 331 25.17 -38.64 -25.25
CA GLU A 331 24.63 -38.22 -26.55
C GLU A 331 23.12 -37.97 -26.48
N CYS A 332 22.69 -36.78 -26.93
CA CYS A 332 21.32 -36.29 -26.84
C CYS A 332 20.46 -36.89 -27.97
N SER A 333 19.40 -37.62 -27.59
CA SER A 333 18.36 -38.07 -28.50
C SER A 333 17.25 -37.01 -28.59
N HIS A 334 16.74 -36.78 -29.80
CA HIS A 334 15.76 -35.74 -30.08
C HIS A 334 14.42 -35.95 -29.32
N ASN A 335 13.90 -34.84 -28.75
CA ASN A 335 12.48 -34.46 -28.63
C ASN A 335 11.69 -34.55 -27.30
N HIS A 336 12.31 -34.51 -26.12
CA HIS A 336 11.53 -34.20 -24.91
C HIS A 336 12.21 -33.13 -24.05
N GLN A 337 11.50 -32.01 -23.87
CA GLN A 337 11.86 -30.95 -22.93
C GLN A 337 10.83 -30.96 -21.79
N GLN A 338 11.29 -30.84 -20.55
CA GLN A 338 10.45 -30.86 -19.37
C GLN A 338 10.18 -29.44 -18.87
N LEU A 339 8.92 -29.16 -18.53
CA LEU A 339 8.51 -27.90 -17.88
C LEU A 339 8.84 -27.93 -16.38
N HIS A 340 9.75 -27.06 -15.97
CA HIS A 340 10.07 -26.76 -14.57
C HIS A 340 9.44 -25.43 -14.15
N ALA A 341 9.08 -25.33 -12.87
CA ALA A 341 8.45 -24.13 -12.33
C ALA A 341 8.92 -23.89 -10.88
N GLU A 342 9.40 -22.69 -10.61
CA GLU A 342 9.58 -22.17 -9.25
C GLU A 342 8.53 -21.11 -8.99
N LEU A 343 7.72 -21.33 -7.96
CA LEU A 343 6.51 -20.56 -7.68
C LEU A 343 6.66 -19.78 -6.38
N SER A 344 5.97 -18.64 -6.31
CA SER A 344 5.84 -17.84 -5.10
C SER A 344 7.17 -17.31 -4.52
N LEU A 345 8.08 -16.87 -5.39
CA LEU A 345 9.32 -16.20 -4.98
C LEU A 345 8.99 -14.75 -4.56
N SER A 346 9.02 -14.47 -3.25
CA SER A 346 8.71 -13.14 -2.73
C SER A 346 9.70 -12.07 -3.18
N PHE A 347 9.20 -10.87 -3.44
CA PHE A 347 10.04 -9.71 -3.72
C PHE A 347 9.46 -8.42 -3.13
N TRP A 348 10.35 -7.46 -2.92
CA TRP A 348 10.04 -6.09 -2.51
C TRP A 348 10.72 -5.14 -3.47
N SER A 349 10.05 -4.04 -3.78
CA SER A 349 10.56 -3.05 -4.70
C SER A 349 10.00 -1.66 -4.43
N GLN A 350 10.57 -0.66 -5.10
CA GLN A 350 10.16 0.72 -4.98
C GLN A 350 9.61 1.21 -6.31
N CYS A 351 8.35 1.66 -6.32
CA CYS A 351 7.69 2.13 -7.52
C CYS A 351 8.33 3.45 -7.97
N GLU A 352 8.97 3.46 -9.15
CA GLU A 352 9.65 4.65 -9.64
C GLU A 352 8.69 5.82 -9.93
N HIS A 353 7.40 5.54 -10.08
CA HIS A 353 6.38 6.56 -10.34
C HIS A 353 6.01 7.41 -9.12
N HIS A 354 6.15 6.87 -7.91
CA HIS A 354 5.64 7.47 -6.68
C HIS A 354 6.57 7.39 -5.49
N LEU A 355 7.73 6.73 -5.64
CA LEU A 355 8.67 6.48 -4.54
C LEU A 355 7.99 5.82 -3.35
N LEU A 356 7.09 4.88 -3.62
CA LEU A 356 6.34 4.09 -2.63
C LEU A 356 6.62 2.60 -2.84
N PRO A 357 6.53 1.78 -1.79
CA PRO A 357 6.81 0.36 -1.89
C PRO A 357 5.75 -0.36 -2.72
N PHE A 358 6.18 -1.41 -3.40
CA PHE A 358 5.32 -2.48 -3.91
C PHE A 358 6.00 -3.82 -3.68
N HIS A 359 5.20 -4.86 -3.52
CA HIS A 359 5.69 -6.18 -3.14
C HIS A 359 4.75 -7.24 -3.67
N GLY A 360 5.24 -8.47 -3.74
CA GLY A 360 4.44 -9.57 -4.21
C GLY A 360 5.27 -10.82 -4.46
N VAL A 361 4.89 -11.56 -5.48
CA VAL A 361 5.49 -12.85 -5.83
C VAL A 361 5.86 -12.92 -7.30
N VAL A 362 6.95 -13.65 -7.56
CA VAL A 362 7.40 -14.01 -8.90
C VAL A 362 7.26 -15.52 -9.08
N HIS A 363 6.68 -15.93 -10.19
CA HIS A 363 6.61 -17.30 -10.66
C HIS A 363 7.45 -17.43 -11.92
N ILE A 364 8.34 -18.42 -11.96
CA ILE A 364 9.29 -18.62 -13.05
C ILE A 364 9.11 -20.02 -13.60
N GLY A 365 8.69 -20.12 -14.86
CA GLY A 365 8.61 -21.35 -15.63
C GLY A 365 9.70 -21.39 -16.69
N TYR A 366 10.32 -22.56 -16.89
CA TYR A 366 11.33 -22.74 -17.92
C TYR A 366 11.34 -24.18 -18.45
N LEU A 367 11.81 -24.35 -19.69
CA LEU A 367 11.98 -25.67 -20.30
C LEU A 367 13.43 -26.10 -20.17
N CYS A 368 13.66 -27.33 -19.68
CA CYS A 368 14.98 -27.95 -19.67
C CYS A 368 14.98 -29.21 -20.55
N PRO A 369 16.05 -29.46 -21.33
CA PRO A 369 16.22 -30.74 -22.00
C PRO A 369 16.32 -31.89 -20.98
N GLU A 370 15.81 -33.06 -21.33
CA GLU A 370 15.94 -34.25 -20.50
C GLU A 370 17.43 -34.57 -20.19
N GLY A 371 17.71 -34.87 -18.91
CA GLY A 371 19.06 -35.21 -18.43
C GLY A 371 19.88 -34.04 -17.86
N PHE A 372 19.39 -32.80 -17.94
CA PHE A 372 19.99 -31.65 -17.27
C PHE A 372 19.35 -31.39 -15.90
N ASN A 373 20.17 -30.97 -14.93
CA ASN A 373 19.66 -30.61 -13.61
C ASN A 373 18.91 -29.26 -13.67
N PRO A 374 17.76 -29.13 -13.00
CA PRO A 374 17.08 -27.86 -12.87
C PRO A 374 17.94 -26.85 -12.10
N ILE A 375 17.71 -25.56 -12.33
CA ILE A 375 18.40 -24.50 -11.58
C ILE A 375 17.98 -24.53 -10.12
N GLU A 376 18.96 -24.34 -9.24
CA GLU A 376 18.71 -24.17 -7.81
C GLU A 376 17.80 -22.97 -7.53
N LYS A 377 16.76 -23.19 -6.71
CA LYS A 377 15.86 -22.14 -6.23
C LYS A 377 16.58 -20.92 -5.66
N SER A 378 17.72 -21.13 -4.99
CA SER A 378 18.59 -20.08 -4.43
C SER A 378 19.06 -19.07 -5.48
N LEU A 379 19.40 -19.53 -6.69
CA LEU A 379 19.85 -18.68 -7.79
C LEU A 379 18.69 -17.85 -8.35
N LEU A 380 17.53 -18.47 -8.57
CA LEU A 380 16.33 -17.77 -9.03
C LEU A 380 15.85 -16.73 -8.01
N GLN A 381 15.87 -17.06 -6.72
CA GLN A 381 15.58 -16.13 -5.64
C GLN A 381 16.57 -14.97 -5.61
N SER A 382 17.86 -15.21 -5.88
CA SER A 382 18.88 -14.17 -5.97
C SER A 382 18.64 -13.21 -7.15
N ILE A 383 18.21 -13.73 -8.30
CA ILE A 383 17.81 -12.92 -9.48
C ILE A 383 16.60 -12.05 -9.15
N VAL A 384 15.55 -12.65 -8.57
CA VAL A 384 14.34 -11.93 -8.14
C VAL A 384 14.69 -10.83 -7.14
N HIS A 385 15.53 -11.12 -6.15
CA HIS A 385 15.98 -10.16 -5.15
C HIS A 385 16.75 -8.98 -5.76
N PHE A 386 17.68 -9.27 -6.67
CA PHE A 386 18.48 -8.24 -7.34
C PHE A 386 17.64 -7.26 -8.17
N TYR A 387 16.60 -7.75 -8.85
CA TYR A 387 15.70 -6.88 -9.61
C TYR A 387 14.64 -6.22 -8.73
N GLY A 388 14.22 -6.87 -7.65
CA GLY A 388 13.28 -6.35 -6.66
C GLY A 388 13.81 -5.11 -5.95
N PHE A 389 15.00 -5.16 -5.35
CA PHE A 389 15.50 -4.09 -4.47
C PHE A 389 16.06 -2.87 -5.21
N LYS A 390 15.23 -2.23 -6.04
CA LYS A 390 15.54 -1.06 -6.88
C LYS A 390 14.31 -0.18 -7.09
N LEU A 391 14.54 1.02 -7.62
CA LEU A 391 13.50 1.78 -8.28
C LEU A 391 13.08 1.07 -9.58
N GLN A 392 11.81 0.67 -9.64
CA GLN A 392 11.31 -0.21 -10.70
C GLN A 392 9.93 0.16 -11.20
N VAL A 393 9.65 -0.39 -12.38
CA VAL A 393 8.32 -0.60 -12.95
C VAL A 393 8.11 -2.11 -13.04
N GLN A 394 6.94 -2.62 -12.65
CA GLN A 394 6.70 -4.06 -12.54
C GLN A 394 6.92 -4.79 -13.88
N GLU A 395 6.50 -4.18 -14.99
CA GLU A 395 6.70 -4.68 -16.35
C GLU A 395 8.19 -4.84 -16.68
N ARG A 396 9.01 -3.86 -16.29
CA ARG A 396 10.47 -3.89 -16.49
C ARG A 396 11.11 -4.99 -15.65
N LEU A 397 10.75 -5.07 -14.37
CA LEU A 397 11.22 -6.13 -13.45
C LEU A 397 10.88 -7.52 -14.01
N THR A 398 9.65 -7.72 -14.47
CA THR A 398 9.18 -8.99 -15.05
C THR A 398 10.03 -9.41 -16.24
N ARG A 399 10.25 -8.48 -17.18
CA ARG A 399 11.08 -8.71 -18.36
C ARG A 399 12.54 -8.98 -18.01
N GLN A 400 13.13 -8.19 -17.12
CA GLN A 400 14.54 -8.34 -16.72
C GLN A 400 14.82 -9.69 -16.06
N ILE A 401 13.90 -10.18 -15.23
CA ILE A 401 14.00 -11.52 -14.65
C ILE A 401 13.93 -12.56 -15.78
N ALA A 402 12.95 -12.46 -16.69
CA ALA A 402 12.80 -13.40 -17.81
C ALA A 402 14.05 -13.44 -18.69
N GLU A 403 14.58 -12.29 -19.10
CA GLU A 403 15.79 -12.17 -19.93
C GLU A 403 17.02 -12.77 -19.23
N THR A 404 17.19 -12.51 -17.93
CA THR A 404 18.31 -13.05 -17.16
C THR A 404 18.22 -14.56 -17.03
N VAL A 405 17.06 -15.08 -16.64
CA VAL A 405 16.81 -16.52 -16.51
C VAL A 405 16.99 -17.22 -17.86
N SER A 406 16.42 -16.64 -18.93
CA SER A 406 16.56 -17.12 -20.30
C SER A 406 18.01 -17.17 -20.78
N SER A 407 18.84 -16.19 -20.40
CA SER A 407 20.27 -16.16 -20.77
C SER A 407 21.08 -17.27 -20.11
N ILE A 408 20.62 -17.79 -18.96
CA ILE A 408 21.26 -18.89 -18.24
C ILE A 408 20.77 -20.25 -18.80
N LEU A 409 19.49 -20.34 -19.16
CA LEU A 409 18.79 -21.59 -19.49
C LEU A 409 18.62 -21.90 -20.98
N GLY A 410 18.94 -20.96 -21.87
CA GLY A 410 18.91 -21.21 -23.32
C GLY A 410 17.60 -20.86 -24.03
N GLY A 411 16.84 -19.88 -23.52
CA GLY A 411 15.81 -19.19 -24.32
C GLY A 411 14.36 -19.39 -23.88
N ASP A 412 14.02 -20.55 -23.33
CA ASP A 412 12.62 -20.94 -23.08
C ASP A 412 12.20 -20.61 -21.65
N THR A 413 11.65 -19.42 -21.44
CA THR A 413 11.30 -18.93 -20.10
C THR A 413 10.00 -18.14 -20.11
N MET A 414 9.17 -18.35 -19.09
CA MET A 414 8.01 -17.54 -18.77
C MET A 414 8.11 -17.05 -17.33
N VAL A 415 7.87 -15.76 -17.12
CA VAL A 415 7.84 -15.14 -15.80
C VAL A 415 6.50 -14.47 -15.61
N VAL A 416 5.85 -14.75 -14.49
CA VAL A 416 4.62 -14.10 -14.05
C VAL A 416 4.93 -13.39 -12.73
N VAL A 417 4.63 -12.11 -12.66
CA VAL A 417 4.78 -11.32 -11.43
C VAL A 417 3.41 -10.83 -11.01
N GLU A 418 3.04 -11.10 -9.76
CA GLU A 418 1.85 -10.57 -9.12
C GLU A 418 2.29 -9.64 -7.98
N ALA A 419 1.77 -8.42 -7.93
CA ALA A 419 2.20 -7.44 -6.94
C ALA A 419 1.11 -6.49 -6.50
N ASN A 420 1.22 -6.07 -5.23
CA ASN A 420 0.42 -5.06 -4.59
C ASN A 420 1.22 -3.76 -4.49
N HIS A 421 0.61 -2.67 -4.95
CA HIS A 421 1.25 -1.37 -5.03
C HIS A 421 0.65 -0.40 -4.01
N THR A 422 1.45 0.05 -3.05
CA THR A 422 0.98 1.02 -2.04
C THR A 422 0.63 2.37 -2.68
N CYS A 423 1.17 2.68 -3.86
CA CYS A 423 0.80 3.89 -4.61
C CYS A 423 -0.64 3.87 -5.16
N MET A 424 -1.28 2.70 -5.26
CA MET A 424 -2.69 2.58 -5.68
C MET A 424 -3.66 2.81 -4.51
N ILE A 425 -3.17 2.78 -3.27
CA ILE A 425 -3.96 3.11 -2.08
C ILE A 425 -4.17 4.62 -2.02
N SER A 426 -3.12 5.40 -2.25
CA SER A 426 -3.14 6.85 -2.07
C SER A 426 -3.56 7.65 -3.31
N ARG A 427 -3.98 7.00 -4.40
CA ARG A 427 -4.32 7.66 -5.66
C ARG A 427 -5.51 7.03 -6.39
N GLY A 428 -6.20 7.86 -7.17
CA GLY A 428 -7.21 7.41 -8.13
C GLY A 428 -8.48 6.91 -7.45
N ILE A 429 -8.85 5.65 -7.69
CA ILE A 429 -10.05 5.03 -7.10
C ILE A 429 -9.79 4.59 -5.64
N GLU A 430 -8.56 4.77 -5.13
CA GLU A 430 -8.19 4.50 -3.73
C GLU A 430 -8.56 3.06 -3.30
N LYS A 431 -8.29 2.09 -4.18
CA LYS A 431 -8.70 0.71 -3.97
C LYS A 431 -7.72 -0.04 -3.09
N LEU A 432 -8.19 -0.40 -1.90
CA LEU A 432 -7.50 -1.32 -1.00
C LEU A 432 -7.40 -2.71 -1.63
N GLY A 433 -6.24 -3.36 -1.47
CA GLY A 433 -6.01 -4.73 -1.97
C GLY A 433 -5.94 -4.86 -3.49
N SER A 434 -5.70 -3.76 -4.22
CA SER A 434 -5.46 -3.83 -5.66
C SER A 434 -4.21 -4.65 -5.96
N ASN A 435 -4.37 -5.67 -6.79
CA ASN A 435 -3.30 -6.54 -7.27
C ASN A 435 -3.12 -6.35 -8.78
N THR A 436 -1.87 -6.40 -9.23
CA THR A 436 -1.51 -6.28 -10.64
C THR A 436 -0.65 -7.46 -11.06
N ALA A 437 -0.93 -8.01 -12.25
CA ALA A 437 -0.17 -9.11 -12.81
C ALA A 437 0.50 -8.71 -14.13
N THR A 438 1.73 -9.15 -14.32
CA THR A 438 2.51 -8.93 -15.55
C THR A 438 3.16 -10.24 -15.97
N ILE A 439 3.30 -10.42 -17.28
CA ILE A 439 3.84 -11.65 -17.87
C ILE A 439 4.94 -11.27 -18.85
N ALA A 440 6.07 -11.97 -18.80
CA ALA A 440 7.08 -11.97 -19.85
C ALA A 440 7.29 -13.40 -20.34
N VAL A 441 7.28 -13.58 -21.66
CA VAL A 441 7.48 -14.88 -22.32
C VAL A 441 8.63 -14.77 -23.31
N LEU A 442 9.50 -15.78 -23.32
CA LEU A 442 10.66 -15.91 -24.19
C LEU A 442 10.73 -17.35 -24.74
N GLY A 443 11.37 -17.50 -25.90
CA GLY A 443 11.53 -18.79 -26.56
C GLY A 443 10.19 -19.43 -26.93
N GLN A 444 10.07 -20.74 -26.71
CA GLN A 444 8.88 -21.53 -27.02
C GLN A 444 7.63 -21.05 -26.29
N PHE A 445 7.74 -20.45 -25.10
CA PHE A 445 6.58 -19.85 -24.43
C PHE A 445 5.95 -18.71 -25.23
N SER A 446 6.68 -18.06 -26.14
CA SER A 446 6.13 -17.01 -27.01
C SER A 446 5.24 -17.57 -28.11
N THR A 447 5.52 -18.79 -28.60
CA THR A 447 4.83 -19.39 -29.74
C THR A 447 3.84 -20.49 -29.36
N ASP A 448 4.01 -21.13 -28.20
CA ASP A 448 3.18 -22.25 -27.75
C ASP A 448 2.20 -21.84 -26.62
N PRO A 449 0.90 -21.64 -26.92
CA PRO A 449 -0.11 -21.35 -25.91
C PRO A 449 -0.39 -22.51 -24.95
N ALA A 450 -0.18 -23.77 -25.38
CA ALA A 450 -0.46 -24.94 -24.54
C ALA A 450 0.56 -25.04 -23.40
N ILE A 451 1.85 -24.80 -23.70
CA ILE A 451 2.89 -24.77 -22.66
C ILE A 451 2.65 -23.61 -21.68
N ARG A 452 2.21 -22.44 -22.15
CA ARG A 452 1.81 -21.33 -21.27
C ARG A 452 0.67 -21.73 -20.34
N ALA A 453 -0.38 -22.38 -20.86
CA ALA A 453 -1.51 -22.83 -20.06
C ALA A 453 -1.07 -23.84 -18.99
N LEU A 454 -0.25 -24.82 -19.35
CA LEU A 454 0.31 -25.80 -18.42
C LEU A 454 1.12 -25.16 -17.28
N PHE A 455 1.85 -24.08 -17.55
CA PHE A 455 2.55 -23.33 -16.51
C PHE A 455 1.58 -22.53 -15.63
N LEU A 456 0.64 -21.81 -16.23
CA LEU A 456 -0.34 -20.99 -15.50
C LEU A 456 -1.23 -21.84 -14.58
N GLU A 457 -1.60 -23.05 -14.98
CA GLU A 457 -2.35 -24.00 -14.15
C GLU A 457 -1.59 -24.47 -12.91
N ARG A 458 -0.25 -24.39 -12.90
CA ARG A 458 0.58 -24.71 -11.73
C ARG A 458 0.63 -23.57 -10.71
N ILE A 459 0.30 -22.34 -11.10
CA ILE A 459 0.32 -21.20 -10.19
C ILE A 459 -0.79 -21.38 -9.14
N PRO A 460 -0.50 -21.29 -7.83
CA PRO A 460 -1.49 -21.53 -6.79
C PRO A 460 -2.65 -20.53 -6.91
N SER A 461 -3.88 -21.03 -6.85
CA SER A 461 -5.04 -20.15 -6.69
C SER A 461 -4.95 -19.44 -5.34
N SER A 462 -5.14 -18.12 -5.33
CA SER A 462 -5.13 -17.26 -4.13
C SER A 462 -6.34 -17.47 -3.22
N THR A 463 -6.78 -18.71 -3.06
CA THR A 463 -7.79 -19.10 -2.07
C THR A 463 -7.09 -19.37 -0.74
N THR A 464 -7.38 -18.54 0.27
CA THR A 464 -7.18 -18.79 1.71
C THR A 464 -5.80 -18.57 2.35
N SER A 465 -5.10 -17.49 1.99
CA SER A 465 -4.18 -16.83 2.95
C SER A 465 -4.40 -15.33 2.85
N GLY A 466 -4.93 -14.75 3.94
CA GLY A 466 -5.43 -13.38 3.96
C GLY A 466 -4.41 -12.39 3.43
N MET A 467 -4.90 -11.46 2.59
CA MET A 467 -4.17 -10.29 2.09
C MET A 467 -2.69 -10.56 1.81
N PHE A 468 -2.36 -10.87 0.55
CA PHE A 468 -1.09 -10.38 0.04
C PHE A 468 -0.94 -8.89 0.42
#